data_AF-A0A537XWM7-F1
#
_entry.id   AF-A0A537XWM7-F1
#
_cell.length_a   1.000
_cell.length_b   1.000
_cell.length_c   1.000
_cell.angle_alpha   90.00
_cell.angle_beta   90.00
_cell.angle_gamma   90.00
#
_symmetry.space_group_name_H-M   'P 1'
#
loop_
_entity.id
_entity.type
_entity.pdbx_description
1 polymer ?
#
loop_
_entity_poly.entity_id
_entity_poly.type
_entity_poly.pdbx_seq_one_letter_code
_entity_poly.pdbx_strand_id
1 'polypeptide(L)' 'LRLTSALGLPTFDVAGTILLKRLTLILSARRVEHVLYPVFPPDHAAEATINILRD' A
#
# COMPACT_ATOMS: atom_id res chain seq x y z
N LEU A 1 2.92 15.77 1.80
CA LEU A 1 2.88 14.35 1.37
C LEU A 1 4.20 13.89 0.72
N ARG A 2 5.37 14.06 1.39
CA ARG A 2 6.68 13.80 0.73
C ARG A 2 6.86 12.35 0.28
N LEU A 3 6.58 11.38 1.15
CA LEU A 3 6.68 9.95 0.82
C LEU A 3 5.72 9.54 -0.29
N THR A 4 4.44 9.93 -0.17
CA THR A 4 3.39 9.69 -1.16
C THR A 4 3.79 10.18 -2.54
N SER A 5 4.27 11.41 -2.66
CA SER A 5 4.71 11.98 -3.94
C SER A 5 5.99 11.33 -4.46
N ALA A 6 6.97 11.08 -3.58
CA ALA A 6 8.24 10.46 -3.95
C ALA A 6 8.08 9.03 -4.50
N LEU A 7 7.09 8.28 -4.00
CA LEU A 7 6.82 6.91 -4.42
C LEU A 7 5.61 6.78 -5.38
N GLY A 8 4.95 7.89 -5.75
CA GLY A 8 3.76 7.85 -6.60
C GLY A 8 2.61 7.03 -5.99
N LEU A 9 2.44 7.06 -4.66
CA LEU A 9 1.43 6.25 -3.98
C LEU A 9 0.00 6.70 -4.35
N PRO A 10 -0.95 5.76 -4.46
CA PRO A 10 -2.32 6.06 -4.85
C PRO A 10 -3.03 6.92 -3.80
N THR A 11 -3.64 8.00 -4.26
CA THR A 11 -4.39 8.95 -3.43
C THR A 11 -5.83 9.15 -3.92
N PHE A 12 -6.66 9.76 -3.08
CA PHE A 12 -7.96 10.30 -3.42
C PHE A 12 -8.22 11.59 -2.63
N ASP A 13 -9.13 12.43 -3.12
CA ASP A 13 -9.53 13.68 -2.45
C ASP A 13 -10.88 13.50 -1.75
N VAL A 14 -10.99 14.02 -0.53
CA VAL A 14 -12.26 14.18 0.18
C VAL A 14 -12.30 15.58 0.77
N ALA A 15 -13.25 16.40 0.28
CA ALA A 15 -13.45 17.78 0.75
C ALA A 15 -12.15 18.62 0.75
N GLY A 16 -11.31 18.48 -0.28
CA GLY A 16 -10.03 19.20 -0.40
C GLY A 16 -8.90 18.60 0.43
N THR A 17 -9.13 17.46 1.10
CA THR A 17 -8.11 16.72 1.83
C THR A 17 -7.65 15.52 1.01
N ILE A 18 -6.35 15.48 0.69
CA ILE A 18 -5.72 14.35 0.00
C ILE A 18 -5.40 13.24 0.99
N LEU A 19 -5.96 12.05 0.73
CA LEU A 19 -5.80 10.84 1.52
C LEU A 19 -5.16 9.73 0.69
N LEU A 20 -4.48 8.78 1.33
CA LEU A 20 -3.97 7.57 0.69
C LEU A 20 -5.10 6.56 0.48
N LYS A 21 -5.17 5.95 -0.70
CA LYS A 21 -6.01 4.75 -0.88
C LYS A 21 -5.42 3.59 -0.08
N ARG A 22 -6.25 2.62 0.33
CA ARG A 22 -5.80 1.42 1.04
C ARG A 22 -4.82 0.64 0.16
N LEU A 23 -3.65 0.34 0.72
CA LEU A 23 -2.57 -0.42 0.11
C LEU A 23 -1.71 -1.08 1.19
N THR A 24 -0.96 -2.12 0.84
CA THR A 24 0.11 -2.68 1.70
C THR A 24 1.45 -2.52 1.00
N LEU A 25 2.45 -2.00 1.70
CA LEU A 25 3.85 -2.02 1.27
C LEU A 25 4.60 -3.05 2.12
N ILE A 26 5.28 -3.99 1.47
CA ILE A 26 6.19 -4.94 2.13
C ILE A 26 7.61 -4.46 1.86
N LEU A 27 8.37 -4.20 2.94
CA LEU A 27 9.72 -3.64 2.85
C LEU A 27 10.75 -4.59 3.44
N SER A 28 11.90 -4.72 2.78
CA SER A 28 13.08 -5.42 3.27
C SER A 28 14.34 -4.62 2.92
N ALA A 29 15.31 -4.54 3.83
CA ALA A 29 16.62 -3.89 3.59
C ALA A 29 16.55 -2.53 2.85
N ARG A 30 15.62 -1.64 3.24
CA ARG A 30 15.38 -0.31 2.65
C ARG A 30 14.79 -0.31 1.23
N ARG A 31 14.34 -1.46 0.73
CA ARG A 31 13.64 -1.62 -0.55
C ARG A 31 12.19 -1.98 -0.31
N VAL A 32 11.30 -1.48 -1.17
CA VAL A 32 9.93 -1.97 -1.27
C VAL A 32 9.98 -3.24 -2.14
N GLU A 33 9.69 -4.39 -1.53
CA GLU A 33 9.72 -5.70 -2.19
C GLU A 33 8.40 -5.99 -2.90
N HIS A 34 7.28 -5.69 -2.24
CA HIS A 34 5.95 -5.91 -2.79
C HIS A 34 5.00 -4.76 -2.47
N VAL A 35 4.04 -4.55 -3.35
CA VAL A 35 2.95 -3.59 -3.19
C VAL A 35 1.64 -4.31 -3.46
N LEU A 36 0.74 -4.32 -2.48
CA LEU A 36 -0.64 -4.78 -2.67
C LEU A 36 -1.52 -3.55 -2.92
N TYR A 37 -1.89 -3.35 -4.18
CA TYR A 37 -2.85 -2.34 -4.59
C TYR A 37 -3.46 -2.72 -5.96
N PRO A 38 -4.78 -2.58 -6.17
CA PRO A 38 -5.78 -2.21 -5.17
C PRO A 38 -5.99 -3.33 -4.15
N VAL A 39 -6.36 -2.96 -2.92
CA VAL A 39 -6.75 -3.95 -1.90
C VAL A 39 -8.24 -4.27 -2.05
N PHE A 40 -8.56 -5.49 -2.50
CA PHE A 40 -9.92 -6.02 -2.56
C PHE A 40 -9.89 -7.56 -2.52
N PRO A 41 -10.73 -8.23 -1.71
CA PRO A 41 -11.60 -7.68 -0.67
C PRO A 41 -10.83 -6.93 0.44
N PRO A 42 -11.46 -5.94 1.12
CA PRO A 42 -10.77 -5.05 2.06
C PRO A 42 -10.14 -5.73 3.29
N ASP A 43 -10.58 -6.95 3.61
CA ASP A 43 -10.20 -7.80 4.73
C ASP A 43 -9.14 -8.86 4.38
N HIS A 44 -8.87 -9.10 3.09
CA HIS A 44 -7.91 -10.14 2.65
C HIS A 44 -6.44 -9.67 2.62
N ALA A 45 -6.17 -8.39 2.82
CA ALA A 45 -4.81 -7.85 2.71
C ALA A 45 -3.80 -8.53 3.64
N ALA A 46 -4.25 -8.89 4.85
CA ALA A 46 -3.40 -9.55 5.85
C ALA A 46 -3.02 -10.97 5.40
N GLU A 47 -3.98 -11.77 4.93
CA GLU A 47 -3.73 -13.12 4.43
C GLU A 47 -2.81 -13.10 3.21
N ALA A 48 -3.06 -12.21 2.24
CA ALA A 48 -2.20 -12.05 1.07
C ALA A 48 -0.75 -11.67 1.46
N THR A 49 -0.59 -10.81 2.46
CA THR A 49 0.73 -10.44 2.99
C THR A 49 1.44 -11.65 3.62
N ILE A 50 0.72 -12.44 4.42
CA ILE A 50 1.29 -13.63 5.06
C ILE A 50 1.73 -14.66 4.02
N ASN A 51 0.94 -14.86 2.96
CA ASN A 51 1.31 -15.79 1.89
C ASN A 51 2.59 -15.35 1.19
N ILE A 52 2.72 -14.06 0.85
CA ILE A 52 3.96 -13.50 0.26
C ILE A 52 5.16 -13.69 1.18
N LEU A 53 5.00 -13.52 2.49
CA LEU A 53 6.10 -13.65 3.46
C LEU A 53 6.52 -15.10 3.74
N ARG A 54 5.72 -16.08 3.30
CA ARG A 54 5.99 -17.52 3.48
C ARG A 54 6.70 -18.14 2.28
N ASP A 55 6.63 -17.49 1.12
CA ASP A 55 7.37 -17.86 -0.10
C ASP A 55 8.82 -17.37 -0.04
#